data_AF-A0A0C2CSX1-F1
#
_entry.id   AF-A0A0C2CSX1-F1
#
_cell.length_a   1.000
_cell.length_b   1.000
_cell.length_c   1.000
_cell.angle_alpha   90.00
_cell.angle_beta   90.00
_cell.angle_gamma   90.00
#
_symmetry.space_group_name_H-M   'P 1'
#
loop_
_entity.id
_entity.type
_entity.pdbx_description
1 polymer ?
#
loop_
_entity_poly.entity_id
_entity_poly.type
_entity_poly.pdbx_seq_one_letter_code
_entity_poly.pdbx_strand_id
1 'polypeptide(L)'
;MFARECGVISLSLLGAAARACMDGPVSANASAGRPRAVELHARVLAELRELLTDARADVRFQAAPALVEVGAEAVEPDLIEALSRETHEQVRANLIAAISLLDPPSAAACDVLASVLGTDEGKGQIGWEAAMALTAARRPEGAPRLIEGLRRRETRDRALEAIAVLGGDAPAEAITAVRRYSTGFMVPVFTRVRAAYALARIDPERGLGLLNRLARHPRPAVREAVAEARAALEQLADPEPTQGDAYRRD
;
A
#
# COMPACT_ATOMS: atom_id res chain seq x y z
N MET A 1 8.89 30.40 8.18
CA MET A 1 8.70 28.93 8.14
C MET A 1 7.21 28.65 7.95
N PHE A 2 6.36 28.94 8.95
CA PHE A 2 4.91 28.67 8.92
C PHE A 2 4.12 29.17 7.71
N ALA A 3 4.34 30.40 7.22
CA ALA A 3 3.53 30.93 6.11
C ALA A 3 3.62 30.09 4.82
N ARG A 4 4.72 29.35 4.64
CA ARG A 4 4.98 28.58 3.42
C ARG A 4 4.43 27.16 3.52
N GLU A 5 4.56 26.55 4.70
CA GLU A 5 3.84 25.31 5.05
C GLU A 5 2.32 25.53 4.96
N CYS A 6 1.81 26.63 5.52
CA CYS A 6 0.42 27.03 5.36
C CYS A 6 0.05 27.22 3.88
N GLY A 7 0.98 27.66 3.03
CA GLY A 7 0.78 27.80 1.59
C GLY A 7 0.51 26.45 0.91
N VAL A 8 1.39 25.46 1.12
CA VAL A 8 1.21 24.11 0.55
C VAL A 8 -0.06 23.44 1.07
N ILE A 9 -0.32 23.57 2.37
CA ILE A 9 -1.56 23.04 2.99
C ILE A 9 -2.80 23.72 2.40
N SER A 10 -2.77 25.04 2.21
CA SER A 10 -3.89 25.77 1.61
C SER A 10 -4.13 25.35 0.16
N LEU A 11 -3.06 25.13 -0.61
CA LEU A 11 -3.15 24.58 -1.96
C LEU A 11 -3.76 23.18 -1.95
N SER A 12 -3.30 22.30 -1.04
CA SER A 12 -3.85 20.93 -0.91
C SER A 12 -5.35 20.95 -0.62
N LEU A 13 -5.77 21.70 0.40
CA LEU A 13 -7.18 21.82 0.80
C LEU A 13 -8.04 22.40 -0.34
N LEU A 14 -7.52 23.38 -1.06
CA LEU A 14 -8.21 23.99 -2.20
C LEU A 14 -8.36 23.00 -3.35
N GLY A 15 -7.31 22.25 -3.67
CA GLY A 15 -7.33 21.20 -4.69
C GLY A 15 -8.25 20.04 -4.32
N ALA A 16 -8.23 19.59 -3.06
CA ALA A 16 -9.12 18.55 -2.55
C ALA A 16 -10.60 18.99 -2.61
N ALA A 17 -10.89 20.24 -2.24
CA ALA A 17 -12.24 20.79 -2.36
C ALA A 17 -12.69 20.91 -3.83
N ALA A 18 -11.79 21.31 -4.73
CA ALA A 18 -12.06 21.35 -6.16
C ALA A 18 -12.38 19.94 -6.69
N ARG A 19 -11.57 18.94 -6.32
CA ARG A 19 -11.79 17.53 -6.67
C ARG A 19 -13.12 17.00 -6.16
N ALA A 20 -13.46 17.26 -4.90
CA ALA A 20 -14.75 16.86 -4.34
C ALA A 20 -15.94 17.46 -5.11
N CYS A 21 -15.82 18.70 -5.62
CA CYS A 21 -16.82 19.29 -6.50
C CYS A 21 -16.91 18.60 -7.87
N MET A 22 -15.79 18.09 -8.40
CA MET A 22 -15.76 17.32 -9.64
C MET A 22 -16.43 15.96 -9.45
N ASP A 23 -16.10 15.25 -8.37
CA ASP A 23 -16.53 13.87 -8.09
C ASP A 23 -17.96 13.80 -7.53
N GLY A 24 -18.49 14.92 -7.03
CA GLY A 24 -19.84 15.02 -6.46
C GLY A 24 -20.97 14.79 -7.48
N PRO A 25 -22.18 14.44 -7.00
CA PRO A 25 -23.34 14.19 -7.86
C PRO A 25 -23.73 15.44 -8.67
N VAL A 26 -24.13 15.22 -9.93
CA VAL A 26 -24.50 16.31 -10.84
C VAL A 26 -25.87 16.88 -10.45
N SER A 27 -25.88 17.93 -9.65
CA SER A 27 -27.06 18.78 -9.42
C SER A 27 -27.02 20.04 -10.30
N ALA A 28 -28.16 20.69 -10.51
CA ALA A 28 -28.24 21.91 -11.34
C ALA A 28 -27.33 23.07 -10.86
N ASN A 29 -27.05 23.15 -9.54
CA ASN A 29 -26.08 24.10 -9.00
C ASN A 29 -24.62 23.60 -9.13
N ALA A 30 -24.40 22.29 -9.03
CA ALA A 30 -23.08 21.69 -9.23
C ALA A 30 -22.61 21.78 -10.69
N SER A 31 -23.53 21.72 -11.67
CA SER A 31 -23.19 21.77 -13.11
C SER A 31 -22.60 23.13 -13.54
N ALA A 32 -22.96 24.23 -12.87
CA ALA A 32 -22.40 25.55 -13.17
C ALA A 32 -21.00 25.76 -12.54
N GLY A 33 -20.72 25.12 -11.40
CA GLY A 33 -19.45 25.22 -10.70
C GLY A 33 -18.36 24.26 -11.21
N ARG A 34 -18.74 23.14 -11.83
CA ARG A 34 -17.80 22.10 -12.24
C ARG A 34 -16.71 22.58 -13.21
N PRO A 35 -16.97 23.39 -14.26
CA PRO A 35 -15.90 23.90 -15.13
C PRO A 35 -14.84 24.70 -14.36
N ARG A 36 -15.27 25.53 -13.39
CA ARG A 36 -14.35 26.28 -12.52
C ARG A 36 -13.58 25.38 -11.58
N ALA A 37 -14.21 24.33 -11.06
CA ALA A 37 -13.55 23.34 -10.22
C ALA A 37 -12.46 22.58 -10.99
N VAL A 38 -12.74 22.19 -12.24
CA VAL A 38 -11.75 21.54 -13.12
C VAL A 38 -10.55 22.48 -13.38
N GLU A 39 -10.82 23.73 -13.74
CA GLU A 39 -9.75 24.71 -13.96
C GLU A 39 -8.92 24.94 -12.69
N LEU A 40 -9.58 25.10 -11.54
CA LEU A 40 -8.91 25.29 -10.26
C LEU A 40 -8.07 24.06 -9.86
N HIS A 41 -8.62 22.86 -10.01
CA HIS A 41 -7.93 21.61 -9.73
C HIS A 41 -6.67 21.48 -10.59
N ALA A 42 -6.77 21.74 -11.90
CA ALA A 42 -5.65 21.71 -12.81
C ALA A 42 -4.56 22.74 -12.44
N ARG A 43 -4.97 23.96 -12.04
CA ARG A 43 -4.03 25.00 -11.58
C ARG A 43 -3.33 24.60 -10.28
N VAL A 44 -4.06 24.08 -9.30
CA VAL A 44 -3.47 23.60 -8.04
C VAL A 44 -2.47 22.48 -8.30
N LEU A 45 -2.79 21.52 -9.18
CA LEU A 45 -1.85 20.46 -9.56
C LEU A 45 -0.58 21.02 -10.22
N ALA A 46 -0.72 22.01 -11.11
CA ALA A 46 0.43 22.65 -11.74
C ALA A 46 1.34 23.32 -10.70
N GLU A 47 0.76 24.09 -9.78
CA GLU A 47 1.49 24.74 -8.69
C GLU A 47 2.20 23.70 -7.80
N LEU A 48 1.49 22.66 -7.34
CA LEU A 48 2.08 21.61 -6.50
C LEU A 48 3.23 20.86 -7.20
N ARG A 49 3.15 20.66 -8.53
CA ARG A 49 4.24 20.10 -9.33
C ARG A 49 5.49 20.99 -9.33
N GLU A 50 5.31 22.30 -9.47
CA GLU A 50 6.44 23.24 -9.39
C GLU A 50 7.14 23.17 -8.03
N LEU A 51 6.35 23.04 -6.95
CA LEU A 51 6.87 22.94 -5.58
C LEU A 51 7.72 21.68 -5.32
N LEU A 52 7.61 20.62 -6.13
CA LEU A 52 8.53 19.47 -6.08
C LEU A 52 9.98 19.83 -6.45
N THR A 53 10.22 21.01 -7.02
CA THR A 53 11.54 21.50 -7.42
C THR A 53 11.99 22.76 -6.66
N ASP A 54 11.23 23.19 -5.64
CA ASP A 54 11.59 24.36 -4.83
C ASP A 54 12.99 24.16 -4.20
N ALA A 55 13.79 25.22 -4.14
CA ALA A 55 15.14 25.17 -3.58
C ALA A 55 15.16 24.69 -2.11
N ARG A 56 14.05 24.80 -1.39
CA ARG A 56 13.96 24.54 0.04
C ARG A 56 13.30 23.19 0.33
N ALA A 57 13.99 22.38 1.14
CA ALA A 57 13.57 21.01 1.43
C ALA A 57 12.23 20.93 2.18
N ASP A 58 11.90 21.91 3.03
CA ASP A 58 10.64 21.96 3.78
C ASP A 58 9.41 22.05 2.86
N VAL A 59 9.52 22.80 1.76
CA VAL A 59 8.45 22.90 0.76
C VAL A 59 8.34 21.64 -0.07
N ARG A 60 9.45 21.11 -0.57
CA ARG A 60 9.44 19.86 -1.34
C ARG A 60 8.89 18.69 -0.51
N PHE A 61 9.24 18.66 0.78
CA PHE A 61 8.70 17.69 1.73
C PHE A 61 7.16 17.74 1.75
N GLN A 62 6.56 18.92 1.87
CA GLN A 62 5.09 19.05 1.92
C GLN A 62 4.40 18.85 0.55
N ALA A 63 5.11 19.11 -0.55
CA ALA A 63 4.53 19.06 -1.89
C ALA A 63 4.09 17.64 -2.30
N ALA A 64 4.89 16.61 -1.99
CA ALA A 64 4.59 15.23 -2.36
C ALA A 64 3.24 14.68 -1.83
N PRO A 65 2.96 14.73 -0.51
CA PRO A 65 1.67 14.25 0.01
C PRO A 65 0.50 15.12 -0.44
N ALA A 66 0.68 16.44 -0.57
CA ALA A 66 -0.35 17.32 -1.11
C ALA A 66 -0.71 16.96 -2.56
N LEU A 67 0.29 16.63 -3.37
CA LEU A 67 0.09 16.23 -4.75
C LEU A 67 -0.69 14.90 -4.85
N VAL A 68 -0.42 13.94 -3.97
CA VAL A 68 -1.23 12.70 -3.84
C VAL A 68 -2.66 13.00 -3.41
N GLU A 69 -2.86 13.86 -2.41
CA GLU A 69 -4.20 14.22 -1.92
C GLU A 69 -5.06 14.84 -3.05
N VAL A 70 -4.47 15.74 -3.84
CA VAL A 70 -5.17 16.44 -4.91
C VAL A 70 -5.31 15.58 -6.17
N GLY A 71 -4.26 14.87 -6.58
CA GLY A 71 -4.18 14.18 -7.86
C GLY A 71 -4.35 12.65 -7.82
N ALA A 72 -4.35 12.05 -6.64
CA ALA A 72 -4.31 10.60 -6.41
C ALA A 72 -3.31 9.89 -7.33
N GLU A 73 -3.72 8.85 -8.03
CA GLU A 73 -2.83 7.99 -8.84
C GLU A 73 -2.28 8.74 -10.05
N ALA A 74 -2.95 9.80 -10.52
CA ALA A 74 -2.56 10.54 -11.73
C ALA A 74 -1.24 11.31 -11.59
N VAL A 75 -0.73 11.49 -10.37
CA VAL A 75 0.51 12.24 -10.10
C VAL A 75 1.71 11.33 -9.85
N GLU A 76 1.52 10.02 -9.91
CA GLU A 76 2.60 9.05 -9.67
C GLU A 76 3.86 9.30 -10.54
N PRO A 77 3.76 9.63 -11.85
CA PRO A 77 4.93 9.94 -12.66
C PRO A 77 5.71 11.16 -12.13
N ASP A 78 5.01 12.18 -11.65
CA ASP A 78 5.62 13.40 -11.09
C ASP A 78 6.42 13.07 -9.82
N LEU A 79 5.90 12.18 -8.96
CA LEU A 79 6.56 11.73 -7.73
C LEU A 79 7.79 10.88 -8.02
N ILE A 80 7.71 9.98 -9.01
CA ILE A 80 8.84 9.16 -9.47
C ILE A 80 9.97 10.05 -10.00
N GLU A 81 9.64 11.02 -10.85
CA GLU A 81 10.61 11.97 -11.38
C GLU A 81 11.26 12.78 -10.26
N ALA A 82 10.47 13.31 -9.32
CA ALA A 82 10.99 14.03 -8.16
C ALA A 82 11.94 13.17 -7.31
N LEU A 83 11.60 11.91 -7.05
CA LEU A 83 12.44 10.99 -6.28
C LEU A 83 13.79 10.69 -6.98
N SER A 84 13.81 10.62 -8.31
CA SER A 84 15.04 10.34 -9.07
C SER A 84 16.10 11.45 -8.96
N ARG A 85 15.70 12.69 -8.69
CA ARG A 85 16.60 13.86 -8.57
C ARG A 85 16.80 14.34 -7.13
N GLU A 86 15.98 13.88 -6.19
CA GLU A 86 16.06 14.32 -4.81
C GLU A 86 17.26 13.69 -4.07
N THR A 87 17.95 14.51 -3.29
CA THR A 87 19.14 14.11 -2.52
C THR A 87 18.96 14.34 -1.02
N HIS A 88 18.00 15.17 -0.60
CA HIS A 88 17.70 15.42 0.80
C HIS A 88 16.93 14.25 1.40
N GLU A 89 17.57 13.51 2.31
CA GLU A 89 17.07 12.26 2.93
C GLU A 89 15.60 12.33 3.36
N GLN A 90 15.21 13.36 4.12
CA GLN A 90 13.83 13.47 4.60
C GLN A 90 12.80 13.71 3.48
N VAL A 91 13.19 14.38 2.39
CA VAL A 91 12.29 14.62 1.25
C VAL A 91 12.17 13.34 0.43
N ARG A 92 13.27 12.62 0.21
CA ARG A 92 13.28 11.29 -0.42
C ARG A 92 12.37 10.32 0.33
N ALA A 93 12.52 10.25 1.65
CA ALA A 93 11.68 9.46 2.53
C ALA A 93 10.19 9.75 2.31
N ASN A 94 9.82 11.03 2.27
CA ASN A 94 8.42 11.44 2.12
C ASN A 94 7.87 11.16 0.72
N LEU A 95 8.70 11.29 -0.33
CA LEU A 95 8.35 10.89 -1.70
C LEU A 95 8.10 9.37 -1.78
N ILE A 96 8.97 8.57 -1.18
CA ILE A 96 8.80 7.10 -1.14
C ILE A 96 7.52 6.72 -0.39
N ALA A 97 7.26 7.36 0.75
CA ALA A 97 6.02 7.15 1.50
C ALA A 97 4.79 7.54 0.67
N ALA A 98 4.81 8.70 0.00
CA ALA A 98 3.74 9.15 -0.87
C ALA A 98 3.46 8.17 -2.03
N ILE A 99 4.52 7.67 -2.69
CA ILE A 99 4.40 6.64 -3.73
C ILE A 99 3.84 5.34 -3.15
N SER A 100 4.24 4.95 -1.94
CA SER A 100 3.76 3.73 -1.27
C SER A 100 2.30 3.80 -0.81
N LEU A 101 1.71 4.99 -0.77
CA LEU A 101 0.29 5.20 -0.46
C LEU A 101 -0.62 5.09 -1.69
N LEU A 102 -0.06 5.06 -2.90
CA LEU A 102 -0.83 4.88 -4.13
C LEU A 102 -1.16 3.40 -4.28
N ASP A 103 -2.45 3.09 -4.41
CA ASP A 103 -2.95 1.71 -4.50
C ASP A 103 -3.89 1.53 -5.70
N PRO A 104 -3.52 0.68 -6.70
CA PRO A 104 -2.25 -0.02 -6.82
C PRO A 104 -1.13 0.90 -7.37
N PRO A 105 0.13 0.72 -6.92
CA PRO A 105 1.25 1.40 -7.56
C PRO A 105 1.49 0.85 -8.97
N SER A 106 1.91 1.70 -9.92
CA SER A 106 2.26 1.22 -11.27
C SER A 106 3.51 0.35 -11.27
N ALA A 107 3.76 -0.31 -12.40
CA ALA A 107 5.00 -1.08 -12.61
C ALA A 107 6.26 -0.21 -12.41
N ALA A 108 6.24 1.05 -12.87
CA ALA A 108 7.36 1.96 -12.71
C ALA A 108 7.58 2.34 -11.24
N ALA A 109 6.50 2.61 -10.50
CA ALA A 109 6.58 2.85 -9.06
C ALA A 109 7.13 1.61 -8.33
N CYS A 110 6.65 0.41 -8.68
CA CYS A 110 7.18 -0.83 -8.12
C CYS A 110 8.68 -0.98 -8.37
N ASP A 111 9.17 -0.71 -9.57
CA ASP A 111 10.60 -0.84 -9.87
C ASP A 111 11.44 0.14 -9.05
N VAL A 112 10.95 1.38 -8.87
CA VAL A 112 11.59 2.38 -8.01
C VAL A 112 11.58 1.95 -6.54
N LEU A 113 10.43 1.50 -6.01
CA LEU A 113 10.32 1.02 -4.64
C LEU A 113 11.22 -0.21 -4.38
N ALA A 114 11.32 -1.12 -5.35
CA ALA A 114 12.23 -2.27 -5.27
C ALA A 114 13.69 -1.82 -5.22
N SER A 115 14.08 -0.80 -5.99
CA SER A 115 15.43 -0.24 -5.93
C SER A 115 15.77 0.35 -4.56
N VAL A 116 14.80 1.01 -3.91
CA VAL A 116 14.95 1.58 -2.56
C VAL A 116 15.23 0.50 -1.52
N LEU A 117 14.62 -0.69 -1.64
CA LEU A 117 14.88 -1.81 -0.72
C LEU A 117 16.35 -2.27 -0.73
N GLY A 118 17.08 -2.02 -1.83
CA GLY A 118 18.50 -2.32 -1.95
C GLY A 118 19.44 -1.28 -1.32
N THR A 119 18.92 -0.17 -0.81
CA THR A 119 19.72 0.93 -0.24
C THR A 119 19.68 0.94 1.29
N ASP A 120 20.46 1.84 1.91
CA ASP A 120 20.38 2.07 3.35
C ASP A 120 19.02 2.65 3.79
N GLU A 121 18.38 3.47 2.95
CA GLU A 121 17.04 4.03 3.18
C GLU A 121 15.99 2.91 3.33
N GLY A 122 16.15 1.82 2.57
CA GLY A 122 15.29 0.63 2.61
C GLY A 122 15.37 -0.19 3.90
N LYS A 123 16.36 0.03 4.77
CA LYS A 123 16.50 -0.72 6.04
C LYS A 123 15.53 -0.23 7.12
N GLY A 124 15.06 1.01 7.01
CA GLY A 124 14.21 1.66 8.00
C GLY A 124 12.71 1.38 7.85
N GLN A 125 11.92 2.31 8.39
CA GLN A 125 10.45 2.33 8.26
C GLN A 125 10.02 2.56 6.79
N ILE A 126 10.75 3.38 6.05
CA ILE A 126 10.46 3.69 4.64
C ILE A 126 10.50 2.42 3.79
N GLY A 127 11.53 1.58 3.95
CA GLY A 127 11.57 0.30 3.24
C GLY A 127 10.50 -0.70 3.69
N TRP A 128 9.98 -0.58 4.92
CA TRP A 128 8.81 -1.36 5.32
C TRP A 128 7.57 -0.95 4.52
N GLU A 129 7.33 0.36 4.37
CA GLU A 129 6.22 0.89 3.56
C GLU A 129 6.36 0.50 2.08
N ALA A 130 7.56 0.65 1.51
CA ALA A 130 7.84 0.21 0.15
C ALA A 130 7.58 -1.30 -0.04
N ALA A 131 8.00 -2.14 0.92
CA ALA A 131 7.76 -3.57 0.87
C ALA A 131 6.27 -3.93 0.97
N MET A 132 5.50 -3.21 1.80
CA MET A 132 4.05 -3.37 1.90
C MET A 132 3.38 -3.02 0.56
N ALA A 133 3.73 -1.88 -0.04
CA ALA A 133 3.18 -1.44 -1.32
C ALA A 133 3.50 -2.43 -2.46
N LEU A 134 4.75 -2.90 -2.54
CA LEU A 134 5.15 -3.93 -3.50
C LEU A 134 4.33 -5.21 -3.36
N THR A 135 4.21 -5.72 -2.14
CA THR A 135 3.45 -6.96 -1.92
C THR A 135 1.94 -6.80 -2.15
N ALA A 136 1.37 -5.62 -1.89
CA ALA A 136 0.00 -5.28 -2.26
C ALA A 136 -0.19 -5.35 -3.79
N ALA A 137 0.79 -4.86 -4.55
CA ALA A 137 0.86 -5.00 -6.00
C ALA A 137 1.27 -6.41 -6.50
N ARG A 138 1.33 -7.41 -5.60
CA ARG A 138 1.81 -8.79 -5.85
C ARG A 138 3.23 -8.88 -6.43
N ARG A 139 4.08 -7.91 -6.10
CA ARG A 139 5.50 -7.88 -6.44
C ARG A 139 6.33 -8.54 -5.32
N PRO A 140 6.99 -9.69 -5.57
CA PRO A 140 7.70 -10.45 -4.52
C PRO A 140 8.96 -9.75 -3.98
N GLU A 141 9.42 -8.67 -4.60
CA GLU A 141 10.61 -7.91 -4.24
C GLU A 141 10.55 -7.37 -2.80
N GLY A 142 9.36 -7.12 -2.26
CA GLY A 142 9.15 -6.72 -0.86
C GLY A 142 9.32 -7.86 0.16
N ALA A 143 9.25 -9.13 -0.27
CA ALA A 143 9.22 -10.28 0.62
C ALA A 143 10.42 -10.38 1.59
N PRO A 144 11.69 -10.13 1.19
CA PRO A 144 12.83 -10.18 2.12
C PRO A 144 12.66 -9.26 3.33
N ARG A 145 12.14 -8.05 3.13
CA ARG A 145 11.90 -7.08 4.20
C ARG A 145 10.78 -7.54 5.14
N LEU A 146 9.70 -8.09 4.58
CA LEU A 146 8.60 -8.65 5.38
C LEU A 146 9.04 -9.88 6.18
N ILE A 147 9.90 -10.73 5.62
CA ILE A 147 10.50 -11.89 6.31
C ILE A 147 11.29 -11.44 7.55
N GLU A 148 12.04 -10.34 7.46
CA GLU A 148 12.69 -9.74 8.62
C GLU A 148 11.66 -9.30 9.67
N GLY A 149 10.58 -8.64 9.22
CA GLY A 149 9.48 -8.19 10.07
C GLY A 149 8.76 -9.30 10.82
N LEU A 150 8.76 -10.54 10.34
CA LEU A 150 8.21 -11.68 11.08
C LEU A 150 8.89 -11.87 12.45
N ARG A 151 10.15 -11.48 12.59
CA ARG A 151 10.93 -11.66 13.83
C ARG A 151 10.45 -10.77 14.96
N ARG A 152 10.00 -9.53 14.66
CA ARG A 152 9.55 -8.56 15.67
C ARG A 152 8.06 -8.75 15.93
N ARG A 153 7.64 -8.70 17.19
CA ARG A 153 6.25 -9.02 17.57
C ARG A 153 5.26 -8.00 16.98
N GLU A 154 5.68 -6.75 16.90
CA GLU A 154 4.90 -5.59 16.49
C GLU A 154 4.55 -5.62 15.00
N THR A 155 5.43 -6.19 14.18
CA THR A 155 5.29 -6.24 12.71
C THR A 155 4.89 -7.62 12.19
N ARG A 156 4.96 -8.66 13.03
CA ARG A 156 4.79 -10.05 12.59
C ARG A 156 3.47 -10.33 11.90
N ASP A 157 2.36 -9.93 12.52
CA ASP A 157 1.03 -10.25 11.99
C ASP A 157 0.80 -9.50 10.66
N ARG A 158 1.22 -8.24 10.56
CA ARG A 158 1.20 -7.47 9.29
C ARG A 158 2.09 -8.10 8.22
N ALA A 159 3.28 -8.58 8.57
CA ALA A 159 4.15 -9.30 7.62
C ALA A 159 3.49 -10.60 7.13
N LEU A 160 2.83 -11.37 8.01
CA LEU A 160 2.11 -12.58 7.61
C LEU A 160 0.98 -12.26 6.62
N GLU A 161 0.20 -11.23 6.89
CA GLU A 161 -0.89 -10.77 6.02
C GLU A 161 -0.36 -10.31 4.66
N ALA A 162 0.67 -9.46 4.63
CA ALA A 162 1.27 -8.96 3.40
C ALA A 162 1.90 -10.09 2.55
N ILE A 163 2.61 -11.04 3.17
CA ILE A 163 3.14 -12.22 2.46
C ILE A 163 2.00 -13.06 1.87
N ALA A 164 0.85 -13.16 2.55
CA ALA A 164 -0.30 -13.90 2.05
C ALA A 164 -0.91 -13.30 0.77
N VAL A 165 -0.73 -11.98 0.54
CA VAL A 165 -1.21 -11.29 -0.67
C VAL A 165 -0.47 -11.78 -1.92
N LEU A 166 0.82 -12.10 -1.80
CA LEU A 166 1.64 -12.63 -2.90
C LEU A 166 1.06 -13.92 -3.50
N GLY A 167 0.32 -14.71 -2.72
CA GLY A 167 -0.27 -15.96 -3.20
C GLY A 167 0.78 -16.88 -3.83
N GLY A 168 0.49 -17.39 -5.03
CA GLY A 168 1.39 -18.29 -5.76
C GLY A 168 2.74 -17.66 -6.17
N ASP A 169 2.84 -16.32 -6.17
CA ASP A 169 4.06 -15.60 -6.55
C ASP A 169 5.04 -15.44 -5.37
N ALA A 170 4.68 -15.95 -4.18
CA ALA A 170 5.52 -15.86 -3.00
C ALA A 170 6.83 -16.65 -3.18
N PRO A 171 7.99 -16.07 -2.83
CA PRO A 171 9.26 -16.77 -2.94
C PRO A 171 9.37 -17.91 -1.90
N ALA A 172 10.17 -18.94 -2.20
CA ALA A 172 10.33 -20.12 -1.36
C ALA A 172 10.84 -19.79 0.07
N GLU A 173 11.63 -18.73 0.18
CA GLU A 173 12.12 -18.17 1.45
C GLU A 173 10.96 -17.66 2.32
N ALA A 174 9.96 -17.02 1.71
CA ALA A 174 8.77 -16.55 2.40
C ALA A 174 7.94 -17.73 2.92
N ILE A 175 7.70 -18.75 2.09
CA ILE A 175 7.01 -19.99 2.50
C ILE A 175 7.73 -20.62 3.69
N THR A 176 9.06 -20.73 3.62
CA THR A 176 9.90 -21.29 4.69
C THR A 176 9.80 -20.47 5.97
N ALA A 177 9.84 -19.13 5.85
CA ALA A 177 9.78 -18.23 6.99
C ALA A 177 8.41 -18.28 7.68
N VAL A 178 7.31 -18.18 6.92
CA VAL A 178 5.93 -18.27 7.43
C VAL A 178 5.71 -19.62 8.13
N ARG A 179 6.21 -20.71 7.55
CA ARG A 179 6.09 -22.06 8.14
C ARG A 179 6.60 -22.14 9.57
N ARG A 180 7.71 -21.48 9.91
CA ARG A 180 8.26 -21.46 11.27
C ARG A 180 7.25 -20.94 12.31
N TYR A 181 6.39 -20.01 11.91
CA TYR A 181 5.35 -19.43 12.77
C TYR A 181 4.06 -20.25 12.83
N SER A 182 3.87 -21.24 11.96
CA SER A 182 2.68 -22.10 12.01
C SER A 182 2.80 -23.27 13.00
N THR A 183 4.03 -23.75 13.24
CA THR A 183 4.30 -24.96 14.03
C THR A 183 5.06 -24.72 15.34
N GLY A 184 5.60 -23.51 15.57
CA GLY A 184 6.41 -23.22 16.75
C GLY A 184 5.62 -23.32 18.06
N PHE A 185 6.16 -24.05 19.05
CA PHE A 185 5.54 -24.21 20.36
C PHE A 185 5.39 -22.88 21.12
N MET A 186 6.39 -21.99 21.03
CA MET A 186 6.38 -20.67 21.66
C MET A 186 5.59 -19.61 20.87
N VAL A 187 5.00 -19.97 19.72
CA VAL A 187 4.25 -19.03 18.89
C VAL A 187 2.81 -18.95 19.40
N PRO A 188 2.27 -17.74 19.67
CA PRO A 188 0.89 -17.57 20.08
C PRO A 188 -0.08 -18.25 19.12
N VAL A 189 -1.12 -18.90 19.65
CA VAL A 189 -2.02 -19.73 18.83
C VAL A 189 -2.71 -18.93 17.72
N PHE A 190 -3.07 -17.66 17.96
CA PHE A 190 -3.65 -16.80 16.92
C PHE A 190 -2.64 -16.40 15.83
N THR A 191 -1.37 -16.23 16.18
CA THR A 191 -0.30 -16.07 15.18
C THR A 191 -0.11 -17.35 14.36
N ARG A 192 -0.29 -18.53 14.97
CA ARG A 192 -0.27 -19.80 14.23
C ARG A 192 -1.43 -19.94 13.25
N VAL A 193 -2.62 -19.44 13.61
CA VAL A 193 -3.78 -19.36 12.69
C VAL A 193 -3.46 -18.42 11.53
N ARG A 194 -2.94 -17.22 11.80
CA ARG A 194 -2.52 -16.26 10.75
C ARG A 194 -1.45 -16.84 9.83
N ALA A 195 -0.45 -17.52 10.39
CA ALA A 195 0.59 -18.17 9.59
C ALA A 195 0.05 -19.35 8.76
N ALA A 196 -0.94 -20.09 9.29
CA ALA A 196 -1.61 -21.14 8.53
C ALA A 196 -2.49 -20.58 7.40
N TYR A 197 -3.16 -19.45 7.62
CA TYR A 197 -3.87 -18.69 6.59
C TYR A 197 -2.91 -18.18 5.50
N ALA A 198 -1.81 -17.55 5.90
CA ALA A 198 -0.79 -17.08 4.97
C ALA A 198 -0.23 -18.24 4.14
N LEU A 199 0.09 -19.38 4.77
CA LEU A 199 0.45 -20.61 4.05
C LEU A 199 -0.66 -21.10 3.13
N ALA A 200 -1.94 -21.00 3.50
CA ALA A 200 -3.02 -21.46 2.62
C ALA A 200 -3.11 -20.64 1.33
N ARG A 201 -2.61 -19.40 1.36
CA ARG A 201 -2.50 -18.53 0.17
C ARG A 201 -1.26 -18.83 -0.68
N ILE A 202 -0.11 -19.11 -0.05
CA ILE A 202 1.19 -19.25 -0.75
C ILE A 202 1.65 -20.70 -0.97
N ASP A 203 1.05 -21.65 -0.25
CA ASP A 203 1.32 -23.08 -0.25
C ASP A 203 0.05 -23.84 0.21
N PRO A 204 -1.00 -23.89 -0.65
CA PRO A 204 -2.36 -24.24 -0.24
C PRO A 204 -2.48 -25.58 0.46
N GLU A 205 -1.82 -26.62 -0.04
CA GLU A 205 -1.89 -27.97 0.55
C GLU A 205 -1.44 -27.96 2.02
N ARG A 206 -0.31 -27.31 2.32
CA ARG A 206 0.22 -27.27 3.68
C ARG A 206 -0.59 -26.34 4.57
N GLY A 207 -0.97 -25.17 4.07
CA GLY A 207 -1.75 -24.20 4.84
C GLY A 207 -3.12 -24.74 5.24
N LEU A 208 -3.85 -25.33 4.30
CA LEU A 208 -5.15 -25.95 4.57
C LEU A 208 -5.02 -27.13 5.55
N GLY A 209 -3.97 -27.94 5.43
CA GLY A 209 -3.66 -29.01 6.39
C GLY A 209 -3.44 -28.48 7.82
N LEU A 210 -2.79 -27.33 7.98
CA LEU A 210 -2.58 -26.68 9.27
C LEU A 210 -3.88 -26.09 9.83
N LEU A 211 -4.69 -25.43 8.99
CA LEU A 211 -6.01 -24.95 9.39
C LEU A 211 -6.93 -26.10 9.81
N ASN A 212 -6.89 -27.24 9.12
CA ASN A 212 -7.65 -28.46 9.51
C ASN A 212 -7.27 -28.95 10.91
N ARG A 213 -5.98 -28.89 11.26
CA ARG A 213 -5.51 -29.26 12.60
C ARG A 213 -5.96 -28.26 13.65
N LEU A 214 -5.85 -26.96 13.36
CA LEU A 214 -6.24 -25.88 14.28
C LEU A 214 -7.76 -25.80 14.48
N ALA A 215 -8.58 -26.23 13.51
CA ALA A 215 -10.03 -26.31 13.65
C ALA A 215 -10.49 -27.25 14.77
N ARG A 216 -9.63 -28.18 15.22
CA ARG A 216 -9.91 -29.12 16.32
C ARG A 216 -9.36 -28.64 17.66
N HIS A 217 -8.88 -27.39 17.74
CA HIS A 217 -8.28 -26.86 18.96
C HIS A 217 -9.33 -26.74 20.10
N PRO A 218 -8.96 -27.04 21.36
CA PRO A 218 -9.92 -27.04 22.47
C PRO A 218 -10.55 -25.67 22.74
N ARG A 219 -9.80 -24.58 22.53
CA ARG A 219 -10.30 -23.20 22.72
C ARG A 219 -11.28 -22.79 21.62
N PRO A 220 -12.53 -22.40 21.93
CA PRO A 220 -13.52 -21.96 20.94
C PRO A 220 -13.05 -20.80 20.06
N ALA A 221 -12.45 -19.77 20.67
CA ALA A 221 -11.93 -18.61 19.94
C ALA A 221 -10.89 -18.96 18.85
N VAL A 222 -10.15 -20.06 19.01
CA VAL A 222 -9.20 -20.54 17.98
C VAL A 222 -9.95 -21.16 16.80
N ARG A 223 -11.04 -21.90 17.08
CA ARG A 223 -11.86 -22.50 16.02
C ARG A 223 -12.60 -21.44 15.23
N GLU A 224 -13.08 -20.40 15.89
CA GLU A 224 -13.70 -19.21 15.28
C GLU A 224 -12.70 -18.50 14.36
N ALA A 225 -11.49 -18.19 14.85
CA ALA A 225 -10.44 -17.59 14.02
C ALA A 225 -10.06 -18.46 12.79
N VAL A 226 -10.13 -19.79 12.91
CA VAL A 226 -9.92 -20.69 11.76
C VAL A 226 -11.09 -20.64 10.77
N ALA A 227 -12.33 -20.50 11.27
CA ALA A 227 -13.51 -20.34 10.41
C ALA A 227 -13.45 -19.01 9.65
N GLU A 228 -13.09 -17.91 10.32
CA GLU A 228 -12.85 -16.60 9.69
C GLU A 228 -11.77 -16.69 8.60
N ALA A 229 -10.64 -17.34 8.91
CA ALA A 229 -9.57 -17.54 7.94
C ALA A 229 -10.04 -18.32 6.70
N ARG A 230 -10.95 -19.29 6.86
CA ARG A 230 -11.51 -20.04 5.73
C ARG A 230 -12.50 -19.23 4.92
N ALA A 231 -13.39 -18.49 5.57
CA ALA A 231 -14.32 -17.59 4.91
C ALA A 231 -13.56 -16.57 4.04
N ALA A 232 -12.45 -16.02 4.55
CA ALA A 232 -11.59 -15.13 3.78
C ALA A 232 -10.94 -15.82 2.57
N LEU A 233 -10.52 -17.09 2.69
CA LEU A 233 -9.99 -17.85 1.55
C LEU A 233 -11.06 -18.12 0.48
N GLU A 234 -12.29 -18.42 0.90
CA GLU A 234 -13.44 -18.66 0.03
C GLU A 234 -13.82 -17.39 -0.74
N GLN A 235 -13.93 -16.25 -0.05
CA GLN A 235 -14.18 -14.94 -0.67
C GLN A 235 -13.14 -14.56 -1.74
N LEU A 236 -11.89 -14.98 -1.54
CA LEU A 236 -10.82 -14.73 -2.51
C LEU A 236 -10.78 -15.75 -3.67
N ALA A 237 -11.46 -16.88 -3.52
CA ALA A 237 -11.60 -17.91 -4.56
C ALA A 237 -12.81 -17.64 -5.46
N ASP A 238 -13.86 -17.02 -4.93
CA ASP A 238 -14.99 -16.51 -5.70
C ASP A 238 -14.58 -15.20 -6.41
N PRO A 239 -14.49 -15.17 -7.75
CA PRO A 239 -14.19 -13.92 -8.43
C PRO A 239 -15.41 -13.00 -8.28
N GLU A 240 -15.27 -11.90 -7.51
CA GLU A 240 -16.16 -10.77 -7.74
C GLU A 240 -16.09 -10.39 -9.23
N PRO A 241 -17.22 -10.12 -9.90
CA PRO A 241 -17.20 -9.58 -11.24
C PRO A 241 -16.45 -8.26 -11.17
N THR A 242 -15.23 -8.25 -11.72
CA THR A 242 -14.39 -7.07 -11.79
C THR A 242 -15.19 -6.03 -12.58
N GLN A 243 -15.42 -4.85 -12.00
CA GLN A 243 -16.12 -3.73 -12.66
C GLN A 243 -15.47 -3.29 -14.00
N GLY A 244 -14.33 -3.87 -14.38
CA GLY A 244 -13.66 -3.69 -15.68
C GLY A 244 -14.35 -4.35 -16.88
N ASP A 245 -15.31 -5.27 -16.69
CA ASP A 245 -16.02 -5.91 -17.82
C ASP A 245 -17.24 -5.10 -18.33
N ALA A 246 -17.59 -3.98 -17.69
CA ALA A 246 -18.69 -3.12 -18.12
C ALA A 246 -18.33 -2.18 -19.29
N TYR A 247 -17.06 -2.12 -19.71
CA TYR A 247 -16.59 -1.21 -20.78
C TYR A 247 -16.06 -1.89 -22.05
N ARG A 248 -16.18 -3.23 -22.17
CA ARG A 248 -16.05 -3.91 -23.47
C ARG A 248 -17.41 -4.39 -23.95
N ARG A 249 -18.11 -3.54 -24.69
CA ARG A 249 -18.97 -4.00 -25.77
C ARG A 249 -18.67 -3.18 -27.01
N ASP A 250 -18.43 -3.95 -28.07
CA ASP A 250 -18.15 -3.54 -29.45
C ASP A 250 -19.21 -2.60 -30.03
#